data_AF-A0A368FYL1-F1
#
_entry.id   AF-A0A368FYL1-F1
#
_cell.length_a   1.000
_cell.length_b   1.000
_cell.length_c   1.000
_cell.angle_alpha   90.00
_cell.angle_beta   90.00
_cell.angle_gamma   90.00
#
_symmetry.space_group_name_H-M   'P 1'
#
loop_
_entity.id
_entity.type
_entity.pdbx_description
1 polymer ?
#
loop_
_entity_poly.entity_id
_entity_poly.type
_entity_poly.pdbx_seq_one_letter_code
_entity_poly.pdbx_strand_id
1 'polypeptide(L)'
;MSWEYLDCSRKSLEIKLIYPVLFITATTLIMNLFIATKIVTEKLLNQSMSHSKKKNIRLFWQGFIQEMFFANDLLWQDFLGELINTPLWSFVSSTLMWELAHTCDGLVFLFFDAKLRTSLRNLCARHFCLSYVQRTRKTTTFVGAVTP
;
A
#
# COMPACT_ATOMS: atom_id res chain seq x y z
N MET A 1 -8.75 10.56 -44.02
CA MET A 1 -9.96 10.76 -43.19
C MET A 1 -9.96 9.69 -42.11
N SER A 2 -9.53 9.98 -40.88
CA SER A 2 -9.52 8.97 -39.81
C SER A 2 -9.31 9.53 -38.39
N TRP A 3 -9.81 10.73 -38.07
CA TRP A 3 -9.61 11.33 -36.74
C TRP A 3 -10.90 11.53 -35.91
N GLU A 4 -12.09 11.40 -36.50
CA GLU A 4 -13.35 11.60 -35.76
C GLU A 4 -13.78 10.40 -34.89
N TYR A 5 -13.35 9.18 -35.21
CA TYR A 5 -13.73 7.98 -34.43
C TYR A 5 -13.01 7.89 -33.07
N LEU A 6 -11.80 8.45 -32.94
CA LEU A 6 -11.03 8.36 -31.69
C LEU A 6 -11.66 9.20 -30.57
N ASP A 7 -12.21 10.36 -30.93
CA ASP A 7 -12.71 11.35 -29.97
C ASP A 7 -14.08 10.94 -29.40
N CYS A 8 -14.92 10.32 -30.22
CA CYS A 8 -16.21 9.78 -29.79
C CYS A 8 -16.04 8.59 -28.84
N SER A 9 -15.05 7.73 -29.08
CA SER A 9 -14.72 6.61 -28.18
C SER A 9 -14.19 7.09 -26.83
N ARG A 10 -13.37 8.15 -26.81
CA ARG A 10 -12.79 8.69 -25.57
C ARG A 10 -13.86 9.39 -24.72
N LYS A 11 -14.69 10.24 -25.31
CA LYS A 11 -15.82 10.88 -24.60
C LYS A 11 -16.84 9.88 -24.08
N SER A 12 -17.11 8.81 -24.84
CA SER A 12 -18.01 7.74 -24.38
C SER A 12 -17.41 6.98 -23.18
N LEU A 13 -16.09 6.75 -23.18
CA LEU A 13 -15.37 6.11 -22.07
C LEU A 13 -15.35 6.98 -20.82
N GLU A 14 -15.06 8.28 -20.97
CA GLU A 14 -15.06 9.24 -19.85
C GLU A 14 -16.44 9.35 -19.19
N ILE A 15 -17.49 9.54 -19.98
CA ILE A 15 -18.87 9.72 -19.50
C ILE A 15 -19.44 8.44 -18.89
N LYS A 16 -19.15 7.26 -19.47
CA LYS A 16 -19.75 5.99 -19.01
C LYS A 16 -18.96 5.30 -17.89
N LEU A 17 -17.66 5.56 -17.77
CA LEU A 17 -16.79 4.82 -16.85
C LEU A 17 -16.07 5.72 -15.84
N ILE A 18 -15.43 6.81 -16.28
CA ILE A 18 -14.57 7.61 -15.39
C ILE A 18 -15.40 8.40 -14.37
N TYR A 19 -16.37 9.19 -14.83
CA TYR A 19 -17.23 9.98 -13.92
C TYR A 19 -17.99 9.15 -12.86
N PRO A 20 -18.67 8.03 -13.19
CA PRO A 20 -19.34 7.24 -12.18
C PRO A 20 -18.36 6.58 -11.20
N VAL A 21 -17.17 6.16 -11.65
CA VAL A 21 -16.14 5.61 -10.77
C VAL A 21 -15.63 6.67 -9.79
N LEU A 22 -15.35 7.89 -10.27
CA LEU A 22 -14.93 9.01 -9.41
C LEU A 22 -16.02 9.36 -8.38
N PHE A 23 -17.28 9.40 -8.81
CA PHE A 23 -18.40 9.70 -7.91
C PHE A 23 -18.60 8.64 -6.83
N ILE A 24 -18.57 7.35 -7.19
CA ILE A 24 -18.67 6.25 -6.22
C ILE A 24 -17.47 6.25 -5.28
N THR A 25 -16.27 6.50 -5.79
CA THR A 25 -15.06 6.58 -4.96
C THR A 25 -15.15 7.75 -3.98
N ALA A 26 -15.56 8.94 -4.43
CA ALA A 26 -15.72 10.10 -3.55
C ALA A 26 -16.76 9.84 -2.45
N THR A 27 -17.91 9.28 -2.80
CA THR A 27 -18.99 8.99 -1.83
C THR A 27 -18.59 7.94 -0.80
N THR A 28 -17.92 6.85 -1.23
CA THR A 28 -17.39 5.83 -0.32
C THR A 28 -16.31 6.41 0.60
N LEU A 29 -15.42 7.25 0.07
CA LEU A 29 -14.38 7.93 0.86
C LEU A 29 -14.97 8.77 2.00
N ILE A 30 -16.00 9.56 1.70
CA ILE A 30 -16.68 10.42 2.67
C ILE A 30 -17.30 9.58 3.79
N MET A 31 -17.98 8.48 3.42
CA MET A 31 -18.57 7.55 4.39
C MET A 31 -17.50 6.90 5.27
N ASN A 32 -16.39 6.46 4.67
CA ASN A 32 -15.31 5.81 5.41
C ASN A 32 -14.55 6.80 6.31
N LEU A 33 -14.42 8.07 5.90
CA LEU A 33 -13.91 9.13 6.76
C LEU A 33 -14.82 9.40 7.96
N PHE A 34 -16.14 9.41 7.75
CA PHE A 34 -17.10 9.54 8.85
C PHE A 34 -16.96 8.37 9.86
N ILE A 35 -16.82 7.14 9.37
CA ILE A 35 -16.62 5.97 10.24
C ILE A 35 -15.27 6.07 10.97
N ALA A 36 -14.20 6.49 10.29
CA ALA A 36 -12.88 6.66 10.88
C ALA A 36 -12.90 7.68 12.02
N THR A 37 -13.54 8.85 11.82
CA THR A 37 -13.66 9.87 12.86
C THR A 37 -14.46 9.38 14.07
N LYS A 38 -15.54 8.62 13.85
CA LYS A 38 -16.31 7.97 14.92
C LYS A 38 -15.45 7.00 15.72
N ILE A 39 -14.69 6.13 15.05
CA ILE A 39 -13.79 5.16 15.69
C ILE A 39 -12.69 5.86 16.51
N VAL A 40 -12.09 6.93 15.97
CA VAL A 40 -11.07 7.73 16.67
C VAL A 40 -11.67 8.39 17.91
N THR A 41 -12.85 9.00 17.77
CA THR A 41 -13.57 9.65 18.87
C THR A 41 -13.91 8.65 19.97
N GLU A 42 -14.44 7.48 19.62
CA GLU A 42 -14.73 6.41 20.58
C GLU A 42 -13.48 5.92 21.31
N LYS A 43 -12.34 5.82 20.62
CA LYS A 43 -11.07 5.40 21.22
C LYS A 43 -10.48 6.44 22.17
N LEU A 44 -10.69 7.73 21.89
CA LEU A 44 -10.27 8.82 22.77
C LEU A 44 -11.14 8.90 24.03
N LEU A 45 -12.46 8.68 23.89
CA LEU A 45 -13.41 8.72 25.01
C LEU A 45 -13.40 7.44 25.86
N ASN A 46 -13.26 6.27 25.24
CA ASN A 46 -13.30 4.97 25.92
C ASN A 46 -11.92 4.30 25.85
N GLN A 47 -11.19 4.31 26.97
CA GLN A 47 -9.88 3.65 27.05
C GLN A 47 -9.96 2.11 27.12
N SER A 48 -11.12 1.54 27.48
CA SER A 48 -11.32 0.10 27.64
C SER A 48 -11.90 -0.57 26.38
N MET A 49 -11.04 -0.80 25.38
CA MET A 49 -11.43 -1.55 24.19
C MET A 49 -11.18 -3.05 24.33
N SER A 50 -12.25 -3.85 24.18
CA SER A 50 -12.17 -5.32 24.08
C SER A 50 -11.25 -5.77 22.95
N HIS A 51 -10.59 -6.93 23.13
CA HIS A 51 -9.63 -7.47 22.17
C HIS A 51 -10.24 -7.70 20.77
N SER A 52 -11.50 -8.15 20.70
CA SER A 52 -12.22 -8.33 19.44
C SER A 52 -12.48 -7.00 18.72
N LYS A 53 -12.79 -5.92 19.45
CA LYS A 53 -12.96 -4.58 18.84
C LYS A 53 -11.64 -4.04 18.28
N LYS A 54 -10.51 -4.29 18.97
CA LYS A 54 -9.17 -3.91 18.46
C LYS A 54 -8.84 -4.60 17.14
N LYS A 55 -9.22 -5.87 16.97
CA LYS A 55 -9.05 -6.60 15.70
C LYS A 55 -9.92 -6.01 14.59
N ASN A 56 -11.17 -5.68 14.86
CA ASN A 56 -12.08 -5.10 13.86
C ASN A 56 -11.63 -3.69 13.43
N ILE A 57 -11.19 -2.86 14.37
CA ILE A 57 -10.60 -1.54 14.07
C ILE A 57 -9.35 -1.70 13.21
N ARG A 58 -8.54 -2.72 13.48
CA ARG A 58 -7.36 -3.03 12.68
C ARG A 58 -7.78 -3.35 11.23
N LEU A 59 -8.71 -4.27 11.01
CA LEU A 59 -9.23 -4.57 9.66
C LEU A 59 -9.84 -3.33 8.96
N PHE A 60 -10.55 -2.48 9.70
CA PHE A 60 -11.07 -1.22 9.17
C PHE A 60 -9.96 -0.29 8.70
N TRP A 61 -8.92 -0.05 9.51
CA TRP A 61 -7.80 0.81 9.14
C TRP A 61 -7.02 0.27 7.94
N GLN A 62 -6.93 -1.06 7.80
CA GLN A 62 -6.36 -1.68 6.61
C GLN A 62 -7.16 -1.29 5.35
N GLY A 63 -8.48 -1.46 5.37
CA GLY A 63 -9.34 -1.07 4.24
C GLY A 63 -9.32 0.43 3.97
N PHE A 64 -9.39 1.25 5.02
CA PHE A 64 -9.37 2.71 4.91
C PHE A 64 -8.09 3.23 4.24
N ILE A 65 -6.92 2.71 4.63
CA ILE A 65 -5.64 3.09 4.01
C ILE A 65 -5.62 2.66 2.54
N GLN A 66 -6.11 1.46 2.22
CA GLN A 66 -6.17 0.96 0.85
C GLN A 66 -7.04 1.86 -0.05
N GLU A 67 -8.19 2.32 0.44
CA GLU A 67 -9.05 3.26 -0.30
C GLU A 67 -8.44 4.65 -0.47
N MET A 68 -7.68 5.14 0.52
CA MET A 68 -6.93 6.40 0.38
C MET A 68 -5.88 6.31 -0.74
N PHE A 69 -5.17 5.18 -0.84
CA PHE A 69 -4.22 4.96 -1.94
C PHE A 69 -4.92 4.85 -3.29
N PHE A 70 -6.06 4.17 -3.36
CA PHE A 70 -6.86 4.09 -4.58
C PHE A 70 -7.37 5.47 -5.04
N ALA A 71 -7.88 6.28 -4.11
CA ALA A 71 -8.29 7.65 -4.41
C ALA A 71 -7.11 8.53 -4.84
N ASN A 72 -5.93 8.36 -4.22
CA ASN A 72 -4.71 9.06 -4.62
C ASN A 72 -4.25 8.67 -6.02
N ASP A 73 -4.34 7.40 -6.40
CA ASP A 73 -4.04 6.92 -7.75
C ASP A 73 -5.00 7.52 -8.79
N LEU A 74 -6.30 7.55 -8.49
CA LEU A 74 -7.31 8.21 -9.35
C LEU A 74 -7.05 9.71 -9.52
N LEU A 75 -6.74 10.43 -8.42
CA LEU A 75 -6.38 11.85 -8.48
C LEU A 75 -5.10 12.08 -9.28
N TRP A 76 -4.12 11.17 -9.18
CA TRP A 76 -2.89 11.28 -9.94
C TRP A 76 -3.12 11.06 -11.43
N GLN A 77 -3.93 10.08 -11.81
CA GLN A 77 -4.29 9.85 -13.21
C GLN A 77 -5.07 11.02 -13.81
N ASP A 78 -5.98 11.65 -13.06
CA ASP A 78 -6.85 12.73 -13.54
C ASP A 78 -6.14 14.11 -13.55
N PHE A 79 -5.32 14.43 -12.54
CA PHE A 79 -4.66 15.74 -12.42
C PHE A 79 -3.20 15.78 -12.90
N LEU A 80 -2.40 14.74 -12.62
CA LEU A 80 -0.96 14.76 -12.91
C LEU A 80 -0.58 14.19 -14.28
N GLY A 81 -1.49 13.44 -14.90
CA GLY A 81 -1.38 13.06 -16.31
C GLY A 81 -1.37 14.28 -17.25
N GLU A 82 -2.09 15.35 -16.90
CA GLU A 82 -2.17 16.57 -17.71
C GLU A 82 -1.10 17.62 -17.37
N LEU A 83 -0.42 17.48 -16.22
CA LEU A 83 0.48 18.51 -15.68
C LEU A 83 1.77 18.66 -16.50
N ILE A 84 2.26 17.57 -17.11
CA ILE A 84 3.42 17.60 -18.00
C ILE A 84 3.10 16.73 -19.22
N ASN A 85 2.88 17.37 -20.37
CA ASN A 85 2.62 16.73 -21.67
C ASN A 85 3.87 16.06 -22.26
N THR A 86 4.49 15.14 -21.53
CA THR A 86 5.55 14.27 -22.05
C THR A 86 5.20 12.81 -21.78
N PRO A 87 5.32 11.92 -22.78
CA PRO A 87 4.97 10.50 -22.63
C PRO A 87 5.85 9.79 -21.59
N LEU A 88 7.10 10.24 -21.42
CA LEU A 88 8.01 9.74 -20.39
C LEU A 88 7.51 10.05 -18.96
N TRP A 89 6.97 11.25 -18.74
CA TRP A 89 6.42 11.63 -17.44
C TRP A 89 5.19 10.81 -17.08
N SER A 90 4.26 10.64 -18.02
CA SER A 90 3.09 9.77 -17.84
C SER A 90 3.52 8.34 -17.51
N PHE A 91 4.48 7.79 -18.26
CA PHE A 91 4.98 6.43 -18.01
C PHE A 91 5.64 6.25 -16.64
N VAL A 92 6.59 7.14 -16.28
CA VAL A 92 7.32 7.06 -15.00
C VAL A 92 6.36 7.26 -13.83
N SER A 93 5.47 8.23 -13.94
CA SER A 93 4.54 8.56 -12.85
C SER A 93 3.49 7.47 -12.61
N SER A 94 2.91 6.90 -13.67
CA SER A 94 1.99 5.75 -13.55
C SER A 94 2.69 4.52 -13.00
N THR A 95 3.94 4.25 -13.41
CA THR A 95 4.69 3.10 -12.93
C THR A 95 5.04 3.23 -11.45
N LEU A 96 5.51 4.41 -11.02
CA LEU A 96 5.80 4.68 -9.61
C LEU A 96 4.55 4.61 -8.74
N MET A 97 3.41 5.13 -9.22
CA MET A 97 2.16 5.06 -8.46
C MET A 97 1.66 3.61 -8.35
N TRP A 98 1.79 2.82 -9.42
CA TRP A 98 1.46 1.40 -9.43
C TRP A 98 2.33 0.58 -8.48
N GLU A 99 3.65 0.81 -8.48
CA GLU A 99 4.57 0.17 -7.53
C GLU A 99 4.30 0.60 -6.09
N LEU A 100 4.00 1.88 -5.86
CA LEU A 100 3.66 2.41 -4.55
C LEU A 100 2.38 1.77 -4.00
N ALA A 101 1.33 1.66 -4.82
CA ALA A 101 0.08 1.02 -4.42
C ALA A 101 0.30 -0.44 -4.00
N HIS A 102 1.05 -1.22 -4.78
CA HIS A 102 1.35 -2.62 -4.45
C HIS A 102 2.25 -2.77 -3.22
N THR A 103 3.25 -1.90 -3.10
CA THR A 103 4.16 -1.91 -1.94
C THR A 103 3.41 -1.53 -0.66
N CYS A 104 2.52 -0.55 -0.74
CA CYS A 104 1.69 -0.12 0.37
C CYS A 104 0.66 -1.17 0.78
N ASP A 105 0.00 -1.86 -0.16
CA ASP A 105 -0.93 -2.95 0.16
C ASP A 105 -0.21 -4.12 0.88
N GLY A 106 0.96 -4.52 0.36
CA GLY A 106 1.82 -5.51 1.03
C GLY A 106 2.30 -5.06 2.42
N LEU A 107 2.60 -3.77 2.58
CA LEU A 107 3.03 -3.19 3.85
C LEU A 107 1.89 -3.15 4.88
N VAL A 108 0.68 -2.80 4.46
CA VAL A 108 -0.51 -2.81 5.32
C VAL A 108 -0.80 -4.25 5.75
N PHE A 109 -0.74 -5.24 4.86
CA PHE A 109 -0.89 -6.64 5.23
C PHE A 109 0.14 -7.08 6.30
N LEU A 110 1.41 -6.70 6.13
CA LEU A 110 2.49 -6.95 7.11
C LEU A 110 2.26 -6.25 8.45
N PHE A 111 1.81 -5.00 8.41
CA PHE A 111 1.46 -4.25 9.62
C PHE A 111 0.21 -4.79 10.29
N PHE A 112 -0.69 -5.48 9.59
CA PHE A 112 -2.00 -5.89 10.10
C PHE A 112 -2.11 -7.39 10.46
N ASP A 113 -1.12 -8.20 10.10
CA ASP A 113 -0.98 -9.58 10.56
C ASP A 113 0.13 -9.73 11.62
N ALA A 114 -0.27 -10.01 12.87
CA ALA A 114 0.68 -10.22 13.98
C ALA A 114 1.43 -11.56 13.89
N LYS A 115 0.83 -12.56 13.26
CA LYS A 115 1.37 -13.90 13.08
C LYS A 115 2.47 -13.87 12.02
N LEU A 116 2.24 -13.17 10.91
CA LEU A 116 3.24 -12.92 9.88
C LEU A 116 4.39 -12.07 10.40
N ARG A 117 4.13 -11.00 11.17
CA ARG A 117 5.22 -10.19 11.76
C ARG A 117 6.13 -11.01 12.67
N THR A 118 5.55 -11.90 13.48
CA THR A 118 6.32 -12.80 14.35
C THR A 118 7.09 -13.83 13.53
N SER A 119 6.48 -14.39 12.48
CA SER A 119 7.12 -15.33 11.57
C SER A 119 8.30 -14.70 10.81
N LEU A 120 8.11 -13.49 10.27
CA LEU A 120 9.16 -12.71 9.59
C LEU A 120 10.27 -12.31 10.53
N ARG A 121 9.96 -11.87 11.76
CA ARG A 121 10.99 -11.60 12.77
C ARG A 121 11.79 -12.85 13.09
N ASN A 122 11.14 -14.00 13.21
CA ASN A 122 11.81 -15.28 13.46
C ASN A 122 12.65 -15.74 12.27
N LEU A 123 12.17 -15.57 11.03
CA LEU A 123 12.91 -15.84 9.80
C LEU A 123 14.12 -14.91 9.67
N CYS A 124 13.94 -13.62 9.91
CA CYS A 124 15.01 -12.62 9.86
C CYS A 124 16.05 -12.88 10.95
N ALA A 125 15.62 -13.20 12.18
CA ALA A 125 16.52 -13.63 13.26
C ALA A 125 17.26 -14.91 12.91
N ARG A 126 16.59 -15.90 12.30
CA ARG A 126 17.24 -17.12 11.81
C ARG A 126 18.25 -16.82 10.70
N HIS A 127 17.91 -15.98 9.74
CA HIS A 127 18.78 -15.67 8.60
C HIS A 127 19.98 -14.82 9.01
N PHE A 128 19.80 -13.80 9.86
CA PHE A 128 20.90 -13.00 10.42
C PHE A 128 21.75 -13.81 11.40
N CYS A 129 21.16 -14.66 12.23
CA CYS A 129 21.91 -15.52 13.16
C CYS A 129 22.66 -16.65 12.45
N LEU A 130 22.06 -17.29 11.42
CA LEU A 130 22.78 -18.23 10.54
C LEU A 130 23.90 -17.53 9.78
N SER A 131 23.66 -16.33 9.26
CA SER A 131 24.71 -15.55 8.58
C SER A 131 25.84 -15.17 9.53
N TYR A 132 25.53 -14.89 10.81
CA TYR A 132 26.52 -14.62 11.85
C TYR A 132 27.32 -15.87 12.24
N VAL A 133 26.65 -17.00 12.51
CA VAL A 133 27.28 -18.29 12.85
C VAL A 133 28.13 -18.82 11.69
N GLN A 134 27.68 -18.67 10.45
CA GLN A 134 28.41 -19.14 9.28
C GLN A 134 29.62 -18.24 8.97
N ARG A 135 29.57 -16.96 9.34
CA ARG A 135 30.70 -16.03 9.28
C ARG A 135 31.74 -16.33 10.36
N THR A 136 31.33 -16.57 11.61
CA THR A 136 32.26 -16.95 12.68
C THR A 136 32.91 -18.31 12.42
N ARG A 137 32.18 -19.30 11.91
CA ARG A 137 32.75 -20.62 11.57
C ARG A 137 33.85 -20.52 10.51
N LYS A 138 33.68 -19.68 9.49
CA LYS A 138 34.71 -19.43 8.46
C LYS A 138 35.94 -18.71 9.01
N THR A 139 35.77 -17.81 9.99
CA THR A 139 36.90 -17.16 10.67
C THR A 139 37.64 -18.14 11.59
N THR A 140 36.93 -19.03 12.29
CA THR A 140 37.58 -20.04 13.15
C THR A 140 38.35 -21.09 12.35
N THR A 141 37.89 -21.51 11.16
CA THR A 141 38.69 -22.38 10.28
C THR A 141 39.91 -21.68 9.69
N PHE A 142 39.87 -20.36 9.47
CA PHE A 142 41.05 -19.61 9.03
C PHE A 142 42.07 -19.40 10.15
N VAL A 143 41.64 -19.18 11.40
CA VAL A 143 42.55 -19.05 12.55
C VAL A 143 43.13 -20.40 12.97
N GLY A 144 42.39 -21.51 12.81
CA GLY A 144 42.89 -22.86 13.08
C GLY A 144 43.81 -23.47 12.01
N ALA A 145 44.00 -22.78 10.87
CA ALA A 145 44.93 -23.18 9.81
C ALA A 145 46.25 -22.38 9.82
N VAL A 146 46.40 -21.44 10.76
CA VAL A 146 47.62 -20.64 10.93
C VAL A 146 48.11 -20.79 12.37
N THR A 147 48.70 -21.94 12.68
CA THR A 147 49.69 -22.14 13.75
C THR A 147 50.17 -23.61 13.68
N PRO A 148 51.46 -23.84 13.96
CA PRO A 148 52.55 -23.97 13.00
C PRO A 148 52.72 -25.36 12.36
#